data_AF-A0AAW9RAA4-F1
#
_entry.id   AF-A0AAW9RAA4-F1
#
_cell.length_a   1.000
_cell.length_b   1.000
_cell.length_c   1.000
_cell.angle_alpha   90.00
_cell.angle_beta   90.00
_cell.angle_gamma   90.00
#
_symmetry.space_group_name_H-M   'P 1'
#
loop_
_entity.id
_entity.type
_entity.pdbx_description
1 polymer ?
#
loop_
_entity_poly.entity_id
_entity_poly.type
_entity_poly.pdbx_seq_one_letter_code
_entity_poly.pdbx_strand_id
1 'polypeptide(L)'
;MHTDSKSTRAVALPRRQFLFQSAATVLSGTAIALLAGKPALARAAGDDKAASDVRILNTALAAEREAVAAYGVGAESGLLSQGVLGVAVTFQGHHKEHADVLASTIRDLGGSVAEPVKSHNFPVDQLKSEADVLKFAASLERGAVSAYAGAIPLFDNRDLSKAAASILADEAMHWAVLRQALGLDPVPGAFFS
;
A
#
# COMPACT_ATOMS: atom_id res chain seq x y z
N MET A 1 39.34 54.39 -2.85
CA MET A 1 38.53 53.46 -3.66
C MET A 1 38.90 52.05 -3.22
N HIS A 2 37.92 51.34 -2.65
CA HIS A 2 37.78 49.88 -2.48
C HIS A 2 38.81 49.06 -1.67
N THR A 3 38.35 48.65 -0.49
CA THR A 3 38.79 47.47 0.28
C THR A 3 37.91 46.27 -0.10
N ASP A 4 38.49 45.13 -0.49
CA ASP A 4 37.73 43.88 -0.69
C ASP A 4 38.02 42.87 0.42
N SER A 5 36.98 42.60 1.20
CA SER A 5 36.92 41.57 2.25
C SER A 5 36.35 40.28 1.63
N LYS A 6 37.14 39.20 1.63
CA LYS A 6 36.66 37.87 1.22
C LYS A 6 35.80 37.27 2.32
N SER A 7 34.48 37.36 2.15
CA SER A 7 33.49 36.59 2.90
C SER A 7 33.27 35.23 2.22
N THR A 8 33.69 34.15 2.86
CA THR A 8 33.33 32.78 2.49
C THR A 8 31.88 32.52 2.92
N ARG A 9 30.92 32.70 2.01
CA ARG A 9 29.55 32.18 2.18
C ARG A 9 29.50 30.73 1.70
N ALA A 10 29.18 29.82 2.61
CA ALA A 10 28.76 28.48 2.26
C ALA A 10 27.49 28.56 1.40
N VAL A 11 27.56 28.06 0.17
CA VAL A 11 26.40 27.92 -0.70
C VAL A 11 25.59 26.74 -0.17
N ALA A 12 24.53 27.04 0.58
CA ALA A 12 23.50 26.06 0.90
C ALA A 12 22.72 25.76 -0.39
N LEU A 13 22.92 24.55 -0.95
CA LEU A 13 22.15 24.07 -2.09
C LEU A 13 20.66 23.94 -1.67
N PRO A 14 19.71 24.35 -2.53
CA PRO A 14 18.29 24.25 -2.23
C PRO A 14 17.91 22.76 -2.10
N ARG A 15 17.44 22.38 -0.91
CA ARG A 15 16.82 21.07 -0.66
C ARG A 15 15.61 20.94 -1.57
N ARG A 16 15.79 20.21 -2.68
CA ARG A 16 14.78 19.63 -3.57
C ARG A 16 13.33 19.85 -3.09
N GLN A 17 12.79 21.02 -3.39
CA GLN A 17 11.36 21.21 -3.59
C GLN A 17 11.09 20.81 -5.04
N PHE A 18 11.05 19.51 -5.29
CA PHE A 18 10.43 18.96 -6.50
C PHE A 18 9.15 18.26 -6.07
N LEU A 19 8.11 19.09 -5.98
CA LEU A 19 6.79 18.84 -6.54
C LEU A 19 6.42 17.35 -6.72
N PHE A 20 5.95 16.71 -5.65
CA PHE A 20 4.96 15.65 -5.78
C PHE A 20 3.59 16.31 -6.03
N GLN A 21 3.38 16.77 -7.26
CA GLN A 21 2.08 17.20 -7.77
C GLN A 21 1.67 16.25 -8.88
N SER A 22 1.19 15.04 -8.52
CA SER A 22 0.25 14.20 -9.30
C SER A 22 0.19 12.76 -8.75
N ALA A 23 -0.02 12.62 -7.43
CA ALA A 23 -0.46 11.37 -6.82
C ALA A 23 -1.22 11.67 -5.52
N ALA A 24 -2.24 12.54 -5.61
CA ALA A 24 -3.15 12.77 -4.51
C ALA A 24 -4.19 11.64 -4.48
N THR A 25 -3.76 10.43 -4.11
CA THR A 25 -4.68 9.45 -3.53
C THR A 25 -5.17 10.03 -2.21
N VAL A 26 -6.49 10.18 -2.06
CA VAL A 26 -7.12 10.72 -0.85
C VAL A 26 -6.84 9.76 0.30
N LEU A 27 -5.76 10.00 1.03
CA LEU A 27 -5.49 9.33 2.30
C LEU A 27 -6.63 9.69 3.27
N SER A 28 -7.20 8.68 3.94
CA SER A 28 -8.17 8.91 4.99
C SER A 28 -7.58 9.79 6.09
N GLY A 29 -8.40 10.60 6.77
CA GLY A 29 -7.92 11.51 7.83
C GLY A 29 -7.13 10.81 8.94
N THR A 30 -7.38 9.51 9.15
CA THR A 30 -6.64 8.65 10.09
C THR A 30 -5.20 8.38 9.65
N ALA A 31 -4.98 8.14 8.35
CA ALA A 31 -3.63 7.96 7.80
C ALA A 31 -2.79 9.24 7.90
N ILE A 32 -3.42 10.41 7.72
CA ILE A 32 -2.78 11.71 7.90
C ILE A 32 -2.38 11.95 9.38
N ALA A 33 -3.23 11.56 10.34
CA ALA A 33 -2.96 11.74 11.77
C ALA A 33 -1.78 10.88 12.27
N LEU A 34 -1.64 9.65 11.76
CA LEU A 34 -0.52 8.76 12.07
C LEU A 34 0.81 9.29 11.48
N LEU A 35 0.78 9.80 10.25
CA LEU A 35 1.94 10.42 9.61
C LEU A 35 2.35 11.75 10.27
N ALA A 36 1.42 12.45 10.93
CA ALA A 36 1.67 13.72 11.60
C ALA A 36 2.33 13.59 12.99
N GLY A 37 2.60 12.38 13.49
CA GLY A 37 3.43 12.15 14.68
C GLY A 37 2.89 12.79 15.97
N LYS A 38 1.57 12.82 16.18
CA LYS A 38 0.93 13.33 17.42
C LYS A 38 0.40 12.21 18.32
N PRO A 39 1.27 11.48 19.05
CA PRO A 39 0.91 10.30 19.85
C PRO A 39 0.16 10.61 21.15
N ALA A 40 0.09 11.88 21.57
CA ALA A 40 -0.53 12.29 22.83
C ALA A 40 -2.08 12.19 22.84
N LEU A 41 -2.70 12.06 21.67
CA LEU A 41 -4.14 11.80 21.54
C LEU A 41 -4.49 10.30 21.47
N ALA A 42 -3.48 9.42 21.49
CA ALA A 42 -3.62 7.98 21.28
C ALA A 42 -3.19 7.14 22.51
N ARG A 43 -3.19 7.73 23.71
CA ARG A 43 -2.52 7.17 24.89
C ARG A 43 -3.44 7.13 26.11
N ALA A 44 -4.43 6.24 26.11
CA ALA A 44 -5.27 5.95 27.27
C ALA A 44 -5.72 4.47 27.35
N ALA A 45 -4.98 3.71 28.17
CA ALA A 45 -5.35 2.45 28.86
C ALA A 45 -5.05 1.11 28.16
N GLY A 46 -4.82 0.05 28.94
CA GLY A 46 -4.41 -1.29 28.49
C GLY A 46 -5.37 -2.04 27.56
N ASP A 47 -6.56 -1.47 27.29
CA ASP A 47 -7.48 -1.88 26.21
C ASP A 47 -7.08 -1.28 24.83
N ASP A 48 -6.16 -0.30 24.80
CA ASP A 48 -5.72 0.42 23.59
C ASP A 48 -4.89 -0.44 22.64
N LYS A 49 -4.18 -1.47 23.13
CA LYS A 49 -3.25 -2.26 22.32
C LYS A 49 -3.97 -3.20 21.36
N ALA A 50 -4.89 -4.00 21.88
CA ALA A 50 -5.77 -4.84 21.06
C ALA A 50 -6.65 -3.98 20.14
N ALA A 51 -7.17 -2.86 20.64
CA ALA A 51 -7.89 -1.90 19.81
C ALA A 51 -7.00 -1.27 18.72
N SER A 52 -5.71 -1.06 18.99
CA SER A 52 -4.74 -0.58 18.00
C SER A 52 -4.48 -1.63 16.93
N ASP A 53 -4.25 -2.87 17.32
CA ASP A 53 -4.07 -3.99 16.38
C ASP A 53 -5.31 -4.15 15.49
N VAL A 54 -6.52 -4.08 16.05
CA VAL A 54 -7.78 -4.09 15.30
C VAL A 54 -7.87 -2.91 14.30
N ARG A 55 -7.39 -1.71 14.64
CA ARG A 55 -7.35 -0.57 13.71
C ARG A 55 -6.37 -0.80 12.56
N ILE A 56 -5.21 -1.40 12.84
CA ILE A 56 -4.21 -1.76 11.82
C ILE A 56 -4.80 -2.83 10.89
N LEU A 57 -5.40 -3.89 11.44
CA LEU A 57 -6.05 -4.94 10.66
C LEU A 57 -7.18 -4.39 9.78
N ASN A 58 -8.00 -3.47 10.29
CA ASN A 58 -9.05 -2.84 9.48
C ASN A 58 -8.50 -1.99 8.33
N THR A 59 -7.33 -1.37 8.52
CA THR A 59 -6.64 -0.63 7.46
C THR A 59 -6.11 -1.59 6.40
N ALA A 60 -5.48 -2.70 6.80
CA ALA A 60 -5.05 -3.76 5.89
C ALA A 60 -6.23 -4.36 5.12
N LEU A 61 -7.34 -4.68 5.80
CA LEU A 61 -8.56 -5.21 5.18
C LEU A 61 -9.14 -4.27 4.12
N ALA A 62 -9.09 -2.96 4.35
CA ALA A 62 -9.53 -1.98 3.36
C ALA A 62 -8.65 -2.01 2.11
N ALA A 63 -7.33 -2.15 2.27
CA ALA A 63 -6.39 -2.28 1.17
C ALA A 63 -6.60 -3.58 0.38
N GLU A 64 -6.81 -4.71 1.05
CA GLU A 64 -7.09 -5.99 0.37
C GLU A 64 -8.38 -5.92 -0.46
N ARG A 65 -9.44 -5.32 0.08
CA ARG A 65 -10.70 -5.14 -0.66
C ARG A 65 -10.53 -4.20 -1.85
N GLU A 66 -9.70 -3.17 -1.72
CA GLU A 66 -9.33 -2.30 -2.84
C GLU A 66 -8.60 -3.09 -3.93
N ALA A 67 -7.64 -3.94 -3.56
CA ALA A 67 -6.94 -4.80 -4.51
C ALA A 67 -7.91 -5.77 -5.20
N VAL A 68 -8.79 -6.44 -4.45
CA VAL A 68 -9.83 -7.32 -5.03
C VAL A 68 -10.67 -6.58 -6.08
N ALA A 69 -11.10 -5.35 -5.77
CA ALA A 69 -11.87 -4.52 -6.69
C ALA A 69 -11.05 -4.10 -7.92
N ALA A 70 -9.79 -3.68 -7.73
CA ALA A 70 -8.90 -3.25 -8.80
C ALA A 70 -8.58 -4.39 -9.79
N TYR A 71 -8.29 -5.58 -9.28
CA TYR A 71 -8.08 -6.77 -10.11
C TYR A 71 -9.36 -7.17 -10.84
N GLY A 72 -10.54 -6.98 -10.25
CA GLY A 72 -11.82 -7.20 -10.92
C GLY A 72 -11.97 -6.28 -12.13
N VAL A 73 -11.72 -4.99 -11.95
CA VAL A 73 -11.72 -4.00 -13.04
C VAL A 73 -10.72 -4.37 -14.14
N GLY A 74 -9.51 -4.79 -13.78
CA GLY A 74 -8.50 -5.23 -14.74
C GLY A 74 -8.92 -6.47 -15.52
N ALA A 75 -9.40 -7.50 -14.83
CA ALA A 75 -9.83 -8.77 -15.43
C ALA A 75 -11.05 -8.61 -16.34
N GLU A 76 -12.00 -7.75 -15.97
CA GLU A 76 -13.24 -7.50 -16.73
C GLU A 76 -13.06 -6.48 -17.87
N SER A 77 -11.91 -5.81 -17.96
CA SER A 77 -11.64 -4.77 -18.97
C SER A 77 -11.62 -5.28 -20.41
N GLY A 78 -11.40 -6.59 -20.62
CA GLY A 78 -11.17 -7.17 -21.95
C GLY A 78 -9.80 -6.82 -22.56
N LEU A 79 -8.92 -6.15 -21.81
CA LEU A 79 -7.59 -5.72 -22.28
C LEU A 79 -6.50 -6.78 -22.08
N LEU A 80 -6.72 -7.75 -21.19
CA LEU A 80 -5.71 -8.75 -20.82
C LEU A 80 -5.73 -9.94 -21.79
N SER A 81 -4.54 -10.37 -22.23
CA SER A 81 -4.31 -11.65 -22.88
C SER A 81 -4.67 -12.81 -21.93
N GLN A 82 -4.98 -13.97 -22.49
CA GLN A 82 -5.44 -15.12 -21.69
C GLN A 82 -4.46 -15.55 -20.59
N GLY A 83 -3.15 -15.51 -20.87
CA GLY A 83 -2.13 -15.84 -19.88
C GLY A 83 -2.10 -14.84 -18.72
N VAL A 84 -2.15 -13.53 -19.03
CA VAL A 84 -2.13 -12.47 -18.03
C VAL A 84 -3.45 -12.42 -17.24
N LEU A 85 -4.59 -12.66 -17.90
CA LEU A 85 -5.88 -12.77 -17.24
C LEU A 85 -5.89 -13.90 -16.20
N GLY A 86 -5.32 -15.05 -16.52
CA GLY A 86 -5.20 -16.17 -15.57
C GLY A 86 -4.41 -15.75 -14.31
N VAL A 87 -3.28 -15.07 -14.49
CA VAL A 87 -2.48 -14.54 -13.36
C VAL A 87 -3.28 -13.52 -12.55
N ALA A 88 -3.96 -12.57 -13.20
CA ALA A 88 -4.76 -11.56 -12.54
C ALA A 88 -5.90 -12.17 -11.70
N VAL A 89 -6.56 -13.22 -12.19
CA VAL A 89 -7.60 -13.95 -11.44
C VAL A 89 -7.02 -14.68 -10.23
N THR A 90 -5.83 -15.27 -10.36
CA THR A 90 -5.12 -15.90 -9.23
C THR A 90 -4.79 -14.87 -8.14
N PHE A 91 -4.21 -13.72 -8.50
CA PHE A 91 -3.88 -12.66 -7.54
C PHE A 91 -5.13 -12.08 -6.88
N GLN A 92 -6.21 -11.86 -7.65
CA GLN A 92 -7.51 -11.51 -7.07
C GLN A 92 -8.00 -12.53 -6.04
N GLY A 93 -7.74 -13.83 -6.27
CA GLY A 93 -8.01 -14.90 -5.32
C GLY A 93 -7.23 -14.75 -4.02
N HIS A 94 -5.91 -14.53 -4.11
CA HIS A 94 -5.06 -14.33 -2.94
C HIS A 94 -5.52 -13.13 -2.09
N HIS A 95 -5.83 -11.98 -2.71
CA HIS A 95 -6.36 -10.83 -1.96
C HIS A 95 -7.71 -11.12 -1.27
N LYS A 96 -8.57 -11.96 -1.85
CA LYS A 96 -9.82 -12.39 -1.19
C LYS A 96 -9.50 -13.24 0.04
N GLU A 97 -8.56 -14.17 -0.07
CA GLU A 97 -8.11 -14.99 1.05
C GLU A 97 -7.48 -14.12 2.16
N HIS A 98 -6.65 -13.14 1.80
CA HIS A 98 -6.11 -12.16 2.74
C HIS A 98 -7.22 -11.38 3.44
N ALA A 99 -8.17 -10.82 2.68
CA ALA A 99 -9.30 -10.07 3.22
C ALA A 99 -10.15 -10.92 4.19
N ASP A 100 -10.43 -12.17 3.84
CA ASP A 100 -11.23 -13.08 4.67
C ASP A 100 -10.53 -13.41 5.99
N VAL A 101 -9.22 -13.71 5.94
CA VAL A 101 -8.41 -13.97 7.14
C VAL A 101 -8.33 -12.74 8.04
N LEU A 102 -8.11 -11.55 7.47
CA LEU A 102 -8.08 -10.29 8.22
C LEU A 102 -9.43 -10.01 8.88
N ALA A 103 -10.53 -10.17 8.15
CA ALA A 103 -11.88 -9.99 8.68
C ALA A 103 -12.21 -10.99 9.79
N SER A 104 -11.81 -12.26 9.66
CA SER A 104 -11.95 -13.26 10.73
C SER A 104 -11.16 -12.85 11.96
N THR A 105 -9.89 -12.50 11.78
CA THR A 105 -8.99 -12.11 12.87
C THR A 105 -9.53 -10.91 13.65
N ILE A 106 -10.09 -9.91 12.96
CA ILE A 106 -10.74 -8.76 13.62
C ILE A 106 -11.89 -9.23 14.53
N ARG A 107 -12.74 -10.15 14.07
CA ARG A 107 -13.85 -10.69 14.88
C ARG A 107 -13.35 -11.50 16.07
N ASP A 108 -12.31 -12.32 15.87
CA ASP A 108 -11.72 -13.15 16.92
C ASP A 108 -11.08 -12.31 18.03
N LEU A 109 -10.58 -11.12 17.69
CA LEU A 109 -10.10 -10.11 18.64
C LEU A 109 -11.22 -9.28 19.28
N GLY A 110 -12.49 -9.60 19.00
CA GLY A 110 -13.67 -8.86 19.50
C GLY A 110 -13.89 -7.50 18.85
N GLY A 111 -13.20 -7.22 17.74
CA GLY A 111 -13.30 -5.97 16.99
C GLY A 111 -14.45 -5.96 15.98
N SER A 112 -14.88 -4.75 15.61
CA SER A 112 -15.80 -4.56 14.49
C SER A 112 -15.04 -4.56 13.17
N VAL A 113 -15.52 -5.38 12.23
CA VAL A 113 -15.02 -5.40 10.84
C VAL A 113 -15.53 -4.17 10.13
N ALA A 114 -14.63 -3.37 9.55
CA ALA A 114 -15.00 -2.21 8.76
C ALA A 114 -15.84 -2.65 7.56
N GLU A 115 -16.86 -1.85 7.23
CA GLU A 115 -17.68 -2.11 6.04
C GLU A 115 -16.87 -1.83 4.76
N PRO A 116 -17.10 -2.60 3.67
CA PRO A 116 -16.53 -2.28 2.38
C PRO A 116 -16.94 -0.88 1.92
N VAL A 117 -16.02 -0.16 1.28
CA VAL A 117 -16.40 1.07 0.59
C VAL A 117 -17.29 0.73 -0.60
N LYS A 118 -18.27 1.58 -0.90
CA LYS A 118 -19.26 1.32 -1.97
C LYS A 118 -18.66 1.36 -3.37
N SER A 119 -17.61 2.15 -3.54
CA SER A 119 -16.90 2.29 -4.82
C SER A 119 -15.48 2.80 -4.58
N HIS A 120 -14.58 2.40 -5.48
CA HIS A 120 -13.23 2.93 -5.59
C HIS A 120 -13.13 3.83 -6.82
N ASN A 121 -12.32 4.88 -6.74
CA ASN A 121 -12.08 5.79 -7.86
C ASN A 121 -10.80 5.37 -8.60
N PHE A 122 -10.87 4.28 -9.35
CA PHE A 122 -9.75 3.80 -10.16
C PHE A 122 -9.63 4.63 -11.46
N PRO A 123 -8.40 4.81 -11.99
CA PRO A 123 -8.16 5.57 -13.22
C PRO A 123 -8.52 4.74 -14.48
N VAL A 124 -9.75 4.21 -14.54
CA VAL A 124 -10.22 3.32 -15.62
C VAL A 124 -10.20 3.99 -16.99
N ASP A 125 -10.33 5.31 -17.02
CA ASP A 125 -10.21 6.14 -18.21
C ASP A 125 -8.80 6.13 -18.79
N GLN A 126 -7.77 5.77 -18.01
CA GLN A 126 -6.37 5.68 -18.42
C GLN A 126 -5.93 4.26 -18.78
N LEU A 127 -6.72 3.23 -18.45
CA LEU A 127 -6.41 1.83 -18.77
C LEU A 127 -6.81 1.54 -20.22
N LYS A 128 -5.87 1.66 -21.17
CA LYS A 128 -6.13 1.49 -22.62
C LYS A 128 -5.47 0.26 -23.24
N SER A 129 -4.56 -0.38 -22.50
CA SER A 129 -3.82 -1.55 -22.95
C SER A 129 -3.53 -2.51 -21.79
N GLU A 130 -3.16 -3.75 -22.10
CA GLU A 130 -2.66 -4.71 -21.11
C GLU A 130 -1.53 -4.11 -20.27
N ALA A 131 -0.60 -3.40 -20.91
CA ALA A 131 0.52 -2.76 -20.23
C ALA A 131 0.06 -1.68 -19.23
N ASP A 132 -1.01 -0.94 -19.51
CA ASP A 132 -1.55 0.04 -18.58
C ASP A 132 -2.20 -0.63 -17.37
N VAL A 133 -2.95 -1.72 -17.60
CA VAL A 133 -3.54 -2.53 -16.52
C VAL A 133 -2.44 -3.14 -15.65
N LEU A 134 -1.41 -3.72 -16.24
CA LEU A 134 -0.28 -4.30 -15.52
C LEU A 134 0.51 -3.26 -14.72
N LYS A 135 0.73 -2.06 -15.27
CA LYS A 135 1.39 -0.96 -14.53
C LYS A 135 0.54 -0.49 -13.36
N PHE A 136 -0.77 -0.39 -13.56
CA PHE A 136 -1.70 -0.04 -12.48
C PHE A 136 -1.67 -1.09 -11.37
N ALA A 137 -1.82 -2.38 -11.70
CA ALA A 137 -1.70 -3.47 -10.74
C ALA A 137 -0.33 -3.46 -10.02
N ALA A 138 0.78 -3.34 -10.75
CA ALA A 138 2.12 -3.31 -10.16
C ALA A 138 2.33 -2.11 -9.22
N SER A 139 1.62 -0.99 -9.45
CA SER A 139 1.64 0.16 -8.56
C SER A 139 0.90 -0.10 -7.25
N LEU A 140 -0.21 -0.84 -7.31
CA LEU A 140 -0.97 -1.28 -6.13
C LEU A 140 -0.13 -2.25 -5.30
N GLU A 141 0.49 -3.25 -5.92
CA GLU A 141 1.33 -4.23 -5.18
C GLU A 141 2.51 -3.57 -4.47
N ARG A 142 3.22 -2.66 -5.15
CA ARG A 142 4.30 -1.90 -4.51
C ARG A 142 3.78 -1.06 -3.34
N GLY A 143 2.57 -0.50 -3.48
CA GLY A 143 1.86 0.19 -2.42
C GLY A 143 1.57 -0.72 -1.23
N ALA A 144 1.05 -1.93 -1.48
CA ALA A 144 0.74 -2.94 -0.48
C ALA A 144 2.00 -3.40 0.27
N VAL A 145 3.09 -3.71 -0.44
CA VAL A 145 4.40 -4.04 0.17
C VAL A 145 4.84 -2.95 1.14
N SER A 146 4.75 -1.68 0.71
CA SER A 146 5.13 -0.54 1.55
C SER A 146 4.21 -0.38 2.77
N ALA A 147 2.90 -0.59 2.60
CA ALA A 147 1.90 -0.49 3.65
C ALA A 147 2.10 -1.58 4.71
N TYR A 148 2.27 -2.84 4.30
CA TYR A 148 2.54 -3.93 5.24
C TYR A 148 3.88 -3.75 5.96
N ALA A 149 4.93 -3.35 5.24
CA ALA A 149 6.23 -3.09 5.86
C ALA A 149 6.15 -2.02 6.96
N GLY A 150 5.36 -0.95 6.72
CA GLY A 150 5.10 0.09 7.70
C GLY A 150 4.21 -0.36 8.87
N ALA A 151 3.28 -1.29 8.62
CA ALA A 151 2.33 -1.78 9.63
C ALA A 151 2.93 -2.84 10.58
N ILE A 152 3.77 -3.75 10.07
CA ILE A 152 4.39 -4.84 10.84
C ILE A 152 4.97 -4.40 12.21
N PRO A 153 5.79 -3.32 12.31
CA PRO A 153 6.35 -2.90 13.59
C PRO A 153 5.33 -2.24 14.53
N LEU A 154 4.15 -1.85 14.04
CA LEU A 154 3.12 -1.16 14.81
C LEU A 154 2.21 -2.11 15.58
N PHE A 155 2.12 -3.38 15.18
CA PHE A 155 1.36 -4.38 15.93
C PHE A 155 1.94 -4.56 17.34
N ASP A 156 1.09 -4.67 18.34
CA ASP A 156 1.50 -5.11 19.67
C ASP A 156 1.63 -6.63 19.71
N ASN A 157 0.64 -7.34 19.14
CA ASN A 157 0.68 -8.79 18.98
C ASN A 157 1.66 -9.22 17.88
N ARG A 158 2.72 -9.94 18.28
CA ARG A 158 3.78 -10.40 17.36
C ARG A 158 3.34 -11.52 16.42
N ASP A 159 2.28 -12.25 16.73
CA ASP A 159 1.74 -13.23 15.79
C ASP A 159 1.01 -12.53 14.64
N LEU A 160 0.36 -11.38 14.90
CA LEU A 160 -0.15 -10.51 13.84
C LEU A 160 0.98 -9.91 13.00
N SER A 161 2.09 -9.50 13.62
CA SER A 161 3.29 -9.08 12.87
C SER A 161 3.78 -10.17 11.91
N LYS A 162 3.83 -11.44 12.36
CA LYS A 162 4.26 -12.57 11.51
C LYS A 162 3.29 -12.83 10.36
N ALA A 163 1.98 -12.80 10.65
CA ALA A 163 0.95 -12.98 9.63
C ALA A 163 1.03 -11.86 8.57
N ALA A 164 1.14 -10.60 8.99
CA ALA A 164 1.33 -9.46 8.11
C ALA A 164 2.62 -9.55 7.28
N ALA A 165 3.70 -10.11 7.83
CA ALA A 165 4.93 -10.36 7.08
C ALA A 165 4.77 -11.45 6.02
N SER A 166 3.91 -12.45 6.26
CA SER A 166 3.56 -13.46 5.25
C SER A 166 2.81 -12.83 4.08
N ILE A 167 1.85 -11.96 4.36
CA ILE A 167 1.11 -11.23 3.31
C ILE A 167 2.07 -10.33 2.53
N LEU A 168 2.92 -9.54 3.22
CA LEU A 168 3.95 -8.72 2.58
C LEU A 168 4.79 -9.49 1.57
N ALA A 169 5.22 -10.70 1.94
CA ALA A 169 6.05 -11.54 1.06
C ALA A 169 5.27 -11.96 -0.20
N ASP A 170 3.97 -12.25 -0.07
CA ASP A 170 3.10 -12.56 -1.20
C ASP A 170 2.90 -11.34 -2.12
N GLU A 171 2.60 -10.16 -1.56
CA GLU A 171 2.45 -8.92 -2.34
C GLU A 171 3.76 -8.57 -3.10
N ALA A 172 4.91 -8.85 -2.50
CA ALA A 172 6.20 -8.68 -3.18
C ALA A 172 6.39 -9.66 -4.35
N MET A 173 5.89 -10.89 -4.23
CA MET A 173 5.89 -11.87 -5.33
C MET A 173 4.93 -11.45 -6.45
N HIS A 174 3.73 -10.97 -6.12
CA HIS A 174 2.80 -10.43 -7.12
C HIS A 174 3.44 -9.28 -7.89
N TRP A 175 4.06 -8.34 -7.17
CA TRP A 175 4.78 -7.23 -7.77
C TRP A 175 5.88 -7.71 -8.73
N ALA A 176 6.71 -8.66 -8.32
CA ALA A 176 7.77 -9.21 -9.15
C ALA A 176 7.23 -9.88 -10.42
N VAL A 177 6.14 -10.66 -10.32
CA VAL A 177 5.49 -11.30 -11.46
C VAL A 177 4.91 -10.28 -12.43
N LEU A 178 4.26 -9.22 -11.95
CA LEU A 178 3.72 -8.16 -12.81
C LEU A 178 4.83 -7.41 -13.54
N ARG A 179 5.96 -7.14 -12.86
CA ARG A 179 7.14 -6.55 -13.48
C ARG A 179 7.71 -7.46 -14.57
N GLN A 180 7.79 -8.76 -14.31
CA GLN A 180 8.20 -9.74 -15.31
C GLN A 180 7.29 -9.75 -16.53
N ALA A 181 5.97 -9.68 -16.33
CA ALA A 181 4.97 -9.62 -17.40
C ALA A 181 5.10 -8.32 -18.24
N LEU A 182 5.52 -7.22 -17.60
CA LEU A 182 5.83 -5.95 -18.27
C LEU A 182 7.18 -5.94 -19.01
N GLY A 183 7.95 -7.02 -18.96
CA GLY A 183 9.32 -7.07 -19.51
C GLY A 183 10.33 -6.22 -18.73
N LEU A 184 10.03 -5.89 -17.47
CA LEU A 184 10.91 -5.18 -16.56
C LEU A 184 11.72 -6.17 -15.70
N ASP A 185 12.80 -5.69 -15.09
CA ASP A 185 13.53 -6.45 -14.05
C ASP A 185 12.58 -6.79 -12.88
N PRO A 186 12.28 -8.07 -12.58
CA PRO A 186 11.35 -8.46 -11.52
C PRO A 186 11.80 -8.06 -10.12
N VAL A 187 13.11 -7.99 -9.88
CA VAL A 187 13.69 -7.66 -8.57
C VAL A 187 14.67 -6.49 -8.76
N PRO A 188 14.15 -5.26 -8.97
CA PRO A 188 14.93 -4.11 -9.45
C PRO A 188 15.95 -3.57 -8.43
N GLY A 189 15.97 -4.12 -7.22
CA GLY A 189 16.88 -3.74 -6.16
C GLY A 189 16.79 -4.71 -4.98
N ALA A 190 17.77 -4.61 -4.08
CA ALA A 190 17.82 -5.42 -2.87
C ALA A 190 16.80 -4.99 -1.79
N PHE A 191 16.16 -3.83 -1.97
CA PHE A 191 15.19 -3.26 -1.04
C PHE A 191 13.94 -2.84 -1.81
N PHE A 192 12.77 -3.02 -1.20
CA PHE A 192 11.52 -2.43 -1.68
C PHE A 192 11.55 -0.93 -1.32
N SER A 193 11.92 -0.07 -2.28
CA SER A 193 11.90 1.39 -2.14
C SER A 193 10.87 2.00 -3.06
#